data_AF-P01222-F1
#
_entry.id   AF-P01222-F1
#
_cell.length_a   1.000
_cell.length_b   1.000
_cell.length_c   1.000
_cell.angle_alpha   90.00
_cell.angle_beta   90.00
_cell.angle_gamma   90.00
#
_symmetry.space_group_name_H-M   'P 1'
#
loop_
_entity.id
_entity.type
_entity.pdbx_description
1 polymer ?
#
loop_
_entity_poly.entity_id
_entity_poly.type
_entity_poly.pdbx_seq_one_letter_code
_entity_poly.pdbx_strand_id
1 'polypeptide(L)'
;MTALFLMSMLFGLTCGQAMSFCIPTEYTMHIERRECAYCLTINTTICAGYCMTRDINGKLFLPKYALSQDVCTYRDFIYRTVEIPGCPLHVAPYFSYPVALSCKCGKCNTDYSDCIHEAIKTNYCTKPQKSYLVGFSV
;
A
#
# COMPACT_ATOMS: atom_id res chain seq x y z
N MET A 1 -11.53 -43.42 -0.70
CA MET A 1 -11.43 -42.23 -1.58
C MET A 1 -11.68 -40.93 -0.81
N THR A 2 -12.62 -40.88 0.13
CA THR A 2 -12.94 -39.70 0.96
C THR A 2 -11.76 -39.11 1.77
N ALA A 3 -10.91 -39.94 2.38
CA ALA A 3 -9.80 -39.46 3.20
C ALA A 3 -8.70 -38.72 2.39
N LEU A 4 -8.38 -39.18 1.17
CA LEU A 4 -7.39 -38.53 0.31
C LEU A 4 -7.86 -37.14 -0.15
N PHE A 5 -9.15 -37.01 -0.50
CA PHE A 5 -9.75 -35.71 -0.85
C PHE A 5 -9.82 -34.76 0.36
N LEU A 6 -10.13 -35.26 1.55
CA LEU A 6 -10.08 -34.45 2.78
C LEU A 6 -8.67 -33.96 3.08
N MET A 7 -7.67 -34.84 2.98
CA MET A 7 -6.27 -34.47 3.20
C MET A 7 -5.78 -33.47 2.15
N SER A 8 -6.13 -33.63 0.87
CA SER A 8 -5.74 -32.66 -0.17
C SER A 8 -6.40 -31.31 0.01
N MET A 9 -7.68 -31.26 0.42
CA MET A 9 -8.38 -30.02 0.74
C MET A 9 -7.76 -29.32 1.96
N LEU A 10 -7.46 -30.06 3.03
CA LEU A 10 -6.72 -29.51 4.18
C LEU A 10 -5.34 -29.00 3.77
N PHE A 11 -4.60 -29.73 2.92
CA PHE A 11 -3.29 -29.30 2.44
C PHE A 11 -3.37 -28.04 1.56
N GLY A 12 -4.40 -27.93 0.71
CA GLY A 12 -4.66 -26.73 -0.09
C GLY A 12 -5.00 -25.51 0.76
N LEU A 13 -5.87 -25.68 1.76
CA LEU A 13 -6.26 -24.62 2.70
C LEU A 13 -5.08 -24.14 3.55
N THR A 14 -4.24 -25.05 4.04
CA THR A 14 -3.05 -24.70 4.84
C THR A 14 -1.95 -24.05 4.01
N CYS A 15 -1.76 -24.49 2.76
CA CYS A 15 -0.82 -23.84 1.84
C CYS A 15 -1.23 -22.39 1.55
N GLY A 16 -2.54 -22.13 1.39
CA GLY A 16 -3.07 -20.77 1.20
C GLY A 16 -2.83 -19.80 2.37
N GLN A 17 -2.54 -20.30 3.57
CA GLN A 17 -2.18 -19.46 4.73
C GLN A 17 -0.66 -19.23 4.82
N ALA A 18 0.15 -20.08 4.20
CA ALA A 18 1.62 -20.05 4.26
C ALA A 18 2.29 -19.43 3.01
N MET A 19 1.55 -19.29 1.91
CA MET A 19 2.06 -18.69 0.69
C MET A 19 2.21 -17.17 0.88
N SER A 20 3.39 -16.64 0.53
CA SER A 20 3.65 -15.20 0.47
C SER A 20 2.79 -14.57 -0.63
N PHE A 21 1.66 -13.97 -0.25
CA PHE A 21 0.82 -13.21 -1.16
C PHE A 21 1.11 -11.73 -0.97
N CYS A 22 1.81 -11.11 -1.91
CA CYS A 22 1.99 -9.65 -1.97
C CYS A 22 1.43 -9.15 -3.30
N ILE A 23 0.27 -8.51 -3.26
CA ILE A 23 -0.53 -8.18 -4.44
C ILE A 23 -1.11 -6.76 -4.35
N PRO A 24 -1.43 -6.13 -5.51
CA PRO A 24 -2.24 -4.92 -5.52
C PRO A 24 -3.62 -5.19 -4.88
N THR A 25 -4.00 -4.34 -3.93
CA THR A 25 -5.26 -4.44 -3.19
C THR A 25 -5.98 -3.09 -3.24
N GLU A 26 -7.30 -3.11 -3.39
CA GLU A 26 -8.12 -1.90 -3.37
C GLU A 26 -8.03 -1.21 -2.01
N TYR A 27 -7.89 0.11 -2.04
CA TYR A 27 -7.74 0.92 -0.85
C TYR A 27 -8.41 2.27 -1.04
N THR A 28 -9.18 2.68 -0.04
CA THR A 28 -9.78 4.02 0.01
C THR A 28 -8.82 4.93 0.77
N MET A 29 -8.26 5.91 0.06
CA MET A 29 -7.37 6.92 0.64
C MET A 29 -8.11 8.25 0.86
N HIS A 30 -7.77 8.92 1.95
CA HIS A 30 -8.21 10.26 2.30
C HIS A 30 -7.08 11.27 2.05
N ILE A 31 -7.34 12.26 1.19
CA ILE A 31 -6.38 13.28 0.81
C ILE A 31 -6.85 14.63 1.34
N GLU A 32 -6.02 15.25 2.18
CA GLU A 32 -6.30 16.56 2.74
C GLU A 32 -5.11 17.50 2.50
N ARG A 33 -5.39 18.71 2.04
CA ARG A 33 -4.45 19.83 2.04
C ARG A 33 -4.88 20.87 3.05
N ARG A 34 -3.92 21.46 3.77
CA ARG A 34 -4.20 22.41 4.86
C ARG A 34 -4.98 23.63 4.37
N GLU A 35 -4.70 24.10 3.17
CA GLU A 35 -5.22 25.31 2.59
C GLU A 35 -6.63 25.14 2.01
N CYS A 36 -7.02 23.91 1.64
CA CYS A 36 -8.28 23.64 0.96
C CYS A 36 -9.41 23.33 1.95
N ALA A 37 -10.65 23.70 1.63
CA ALA A 37 -11.78 23.55 2.55
C ALA A 37 -12.29 22.10 2.72
N TYR A 38 -11.94 21.19 1.81
CA TYR A 38 -12.46 19.82 1.77
C TYR A 38 -11.35 18.77 1.82
N CYS A 39 -11.71 17.58 2.28
CA CYS A 39 -10.91 16.37 2.15
C CYS A 39 -11.47 15.49 1.03
N LEU A 40 -10.62 14.92 0.19
CA LEU A 40 -11.02 14.10 -0.94
C LEU A 40 -10.88 12.61 -0.59
N THR A 41 -11.94 11.83 -0.84
CA THR A 41 -11.92 10.37 -0.69
C THR A 41 -11.80 9.72 -2.06
N ILE A 42 -10.76 8.91 -2.24
CA ILE A 42 -10.40 8.29 -3.52
C ILE A 42 -10.17 6.80 -3.36
N ASN A 43 -10.67 6.03 -4.32
CA ASN A 43 -10.31 4.62 -4.45
C ASN A 43 -9.06 4.47 -5.32
N THR A 44 -8.06 3.78 -4.80
CA THR A 44 -6.80 3.47 -5.47
C THR A 44 -6.41 2.01 -5.19
N THR A 45 -5.28 1.59 -5.74
CA THR A 45 -4.65 0.30 -5.41
C THR A 45 -3.34 0.55 -4.68
N ILE A 46 -3.09 -0.21 -3.60
CA ILE A 46 -1.82 -0.22 -2.86
C ILE A 46 -1.27 -1.63 -2.83
N CYS A 47 -0.02 -1.81 -2.38
CA CYS A 47 0.53 -3.13 -2.11
C CYS A 47 0.19 -3.58 -0.69
N ALA A 48 -0.46 -4.74 -0.56
CA ALA A 48 -0.75 -5.37 0.71
C ALA A 48 -0.50 -6.88 0.62
N GLY A 49 -0.13 -7.47 1.76
CA GLY A 49 0.19 -8.89 1.78
C GLY A 49 1.27 -9.31 2.75
N TYR A 50 1.73 -10.54 2.57
CA TYR A 50 2.74 -11.19 3.40
C TYR A 50 3.96 -11.58 2.57
N CYS A 51 5.13 -11.42 3.17
CA CYS A 51 6.42 -11.81 2.60
C CYS A 51 7.15 -12.74 3.57
N MET A 52 7.79 -13.76 3.02
CA MET A 52 8.60 -14.68 3.82
C MET A 52 9.86 -13.95 4.29
N THR A 53 10.07 -13.88 5.60
CA THR A 53 11.30 -13.36 6.19
C THR A 53 11.99 -14.47 6.99
N ARG A 54 13.31 -14.35 7.15
CA ARG A 54 14.10 -15.27 7.95
C ARG A 54 14.97 -14.46 8.90
N ASP A 55 15.12 -14.97 10.11
CA ASP A 55 16.06 -14.44 11.07
C ASP A 55 17.32 -15.31 11.12
N ILE A 56 18.48 -14.76 10.75
CA ILE A 56 19.71 -15.54 10.60
C ILE A 56 20.40 -15.65 11.97
N ASN A 57 20.74 -16.87 12.42
CA ASN A 57 21.37 -17.10 13.72
C ASN A 57 22.78 -16.46 13.85
N GLY A 58 23.50 -16.30 12.74
CA GLY A 58 24.86 -15.75 12.69
C GLY A 58 24.94 -14.24 12.40
N LYS A 59 24.01 -13.42 12.92
CA LYS A 59 23.91 -11.98 12.58
C LYS A 59 25.24 -11.22 12.69
N LEU A 60 26.06 -11.58 13.68
CA LEU A 60 27.32 -10.89 13.98
C LEU A 60 28.37 -11.00 12.85
N PHE A 61 28.30 -12.05 12.04
CA PHE A 61 29.26 -12.29 10.95
C PHE A 61 28.79 -11.73 9.61
N LEU A 62 27.56 -11.20 9.54
CA LEU A 62 26.98 -10.69 8.31
C LEU A 62 27.03 -9.16 8.25
N PRO A 63 27.32 -8.59 7.08
CA PRO A 63 27.23 -7.15 6.91
C PRO A 63 25.77 -6.69 7.03
N LYS A 64 25.54 -5.48 7.54
CA LYS A 64 24.19 -4.97 7.84
C LYS A 64 23.21 -5.07 6.66
N TYR A 65 23.68 -4.90 5.42
CA TYR A 65 22.84 -5.00 4.23
C TYR A 65 22.29 -6.42 3.97
N ALA A 66 22.95 -7.45 4.49
CA ALA A 66 22.53 -8.85 4.42
C ALA A 66 21.51 -9.21 5.51
N LEU A 67 21.33 -8.35 6.52
CA LEU A 67 20.31 -8.45 7.55
C LEU A 67 18.99 -7.76 7.16
N SER A 68 18.92 -7.18 5.97
CA SER A 68 17.71 -6.52 5.45
C SER A 68 16.63 -7.55 5.19
N GLN A 69 15.45 -7.34 5.77
CA GLN A 69 14.27 -8.17 5.54
C GLN A 69 13.46 -7.64 4.35
N ASP A 70 12.75 -8.54 3.68
CA ASP A 70 11.84 -8.21 2.60
C ASP A 70 10.44 -7.87 3.14
N VAL A 71 9.84 -6.83 2.58
CA VAL A 71 8.47 -6.38 2.87
C VAL A 71 7.64 -6.41 1.58
N CYS A 72 6.32 -6.39 1.72
CA CYS A 72 5.44 -6.21 0.56
C CYS A 72 5.48 -4.74 0.13
N THR A 73 6.02 -4.47 -1.06
CA THR A 73 6.24 -3.11 -1.57
C THR A 73 5.90 -3.00 -3.05
N TYR A 74 5.83 -1.77 -3.54
CA TYR A 74 5.61 -1.46 -4.94
C TYR A 74 6.74 -2.05 -5.80
N ARG A 75 6.36 -2.75 -6.87
CA ARG A 75 7.29 -3.05 -7.97
C ARG A 75 7.12 -2.00 -9.05
N ASP A 76 5.90 -1.89 -9.57
CA ASP A 76 5.52 -0.89 -10.55
C ASP A 76 4.32 -0.09 -10.02
N PHE A 77 4.38 1.23 -10.13
CA PHE A 77 3.30 2.14 -9.77
C PHE A 77 3.32 3.37 -10.67
N ILE A 78 2.18 4.04 -10.78
CA ILE A 78 2.05 5.31 -11.51
C ILE A 78 1.53 6.38 -10.58
N TYR A 79 1.85 7.64 -10.86
CA TYR A 79 1.21 8.77 -10.22
C TYR A 79 -0.07 9.16 -10.97
N ARG A 80 -1.16 9.34 -10.24
CA ARG A 80 -2.38 10.00 -10.73
C ARG A 80 -2.55 11.32 -10.01
N THR A 81 -3.02 12.33 -10.72
CA THR A 81 -3.24 13.67 -10.19
C THR A 81 -4.73 13.98 -10.16
N VAL A 82 -5.17 14.60 -9.07
CA VAL A 82 -6.55 15.01 -8.84
C VAL A 82 -6.61 16.45 -8.38
N GLU A 83 -7.76 17.09 -8.62
CA GLU A 83 -8.05 18.43 -8.13
C GLU A 83 -8.82 18.36 -6.81
N ILE A 84 -8.28 18.97 -5.76
CA ILE A 84 -8.91 19.08 -4.45
C ILE A 84 -9.83 20.31 -4.47
N PRO A 85 -11.14 20.15 -4.19
CA PRO A 85 -12.06 21.28 -4.23
C PRO A 85 -11.86 22.23 -3.05
N GLY A 86 -12.23 23.50 -3.26
CA GLY A 86 -12.26 24.52 -2.20
C GLY A 86 -10.89 25.05 -1.77
N CYS A 87 -9.88 24.97 -2.63
CA CYS A 87 -8.61 25.65 -2.43
C CYS A 87 -8.72 27.15 -2.77
N PRO A 88 -7.99 28.04 -2.07
CA PRO A 88 -7.90 29.46 -2.43
C PRO A 88 -7.29 29.68 -3.82
N LEU A 89 -7.62 30.80 -4.48
CA LEU A 89 -7.16 31.14 -5.85
C LEU A 89 -5.63 31.12 -6.02
N HIS A 90 -4.87 31.34 -4.94
CA HIS A 90 -3.40 31.37 -4.96
C HIS A 90 -2.75 30.04 -4.55
N VAL A 91 -3.55 28.98 -4.39
CA VAL A 91 -3.08 27.65 -3.97
C VAL A 91 -3.34 26.66 -5.09
N ALA A 92 -2.30 25.94 -5.51
CA ALA A 92 -2.45 24.89 -6.50
C ALA A 92 -3.37 23.78 -5.95
N PRO A 93 -4.52 23.51 -6.60
CA PRO A 93 -5.49 22.53 -6.10
C PRO A 93 -5.10 21.09 -6.42
N TYR A 94 -3.97 20.87 -7.12
CA TYR A 94 -3.59 19.55 -7.60
C TYR A 94 -2.83 18.72 -6.56
N PHE A 95 -3.18 17.45 -6.44
CA PHE A 95 -2.46 16.47 -5.62
C PHE A 95 -2.18 15.19 -6.41
N SER A 96 -0.93 14.73 -6.39
CA SER A 96 -0.49 13.51 -7.05
C SER A 96 -0.30 12.37 -6.04
N TYR A 97 -0.89 11.21 -6.32
CA TYR A 97 -0.84 10.03 -5.45
C TYR A 97 -0.42 8.76 -6.23
N PRO A 98 0.24 7.79 -5.57
CA PRO A 98 0.64 6.56 -6.21
C PRO A 98 -0.52 5.58 -6.38
N VAL A 99 -0.51 4.83 -7.48
CA VAL A 99 -1.43 3.75 -7.80
C VAL A 99 -0.61 2.50 -8.11
N ALA A 100 -0.76 1.46 -7.28
CA ALA A 100 -0.04 0.19 -7.45
C ALA A 100 -0.49 -0.52 -8.74
N LEU A 101 0.45 -0.78 -9.65
CA LEU A 101 0.24 -1.65 -10.80
C LEU A 101 0.67 -3.09 -10.51
N SER A 102 1.78 -3.24 -9.78
CA SER A 102 2.31 -4.54 -9.38
C SER A 102 3.06 -4.44 -8.05
N CYS A 103 3.13 -5.56 -7.33
CA CYS A 103 3.76 -5.64 -6.03
C CYS A 103 4.87 -6.71 -6.00
N LYS A 104 5.76 -6.61 -5.03
CA LYS A 104 6.82 -7.61 -4.80
C LYS A 104 7.15 -7.72 -3.32
N CYS A 105 7.68 -8.88 -2.95
CA CYS A 105 8.50 -8.99 -1.76
C CYS A 105 9.91 -8.52 -2.07
N GLY A 106 10.40 -7.54 -1.32
CA GLY A 106 11.73 -6.98 -1.49
C GLY A 106 12.05 -5.94 -0.44
N LYS A 107 13.25 -5.38 -0.51
CA LYS A 107 13.66 -4.28 0.37
C LYS A 107 12.74 -3.07 0.18
N CYS A 108 12.35 -2.44 1.29
CA CYS A 108 11.66 -1.16 1.26
C CYS A 108 12.57 -0.09 0.63
N ASN A 109 12.03 0.68 -0.32
CA ASN A 109 12.79 1.74 -0.98
C ASN A 109 12.60 3.06 -0.22
N THR A 110 13.66 3.51 0.43
CA THR A 110 13.69 4.75 1.23
C THR A 110 13.68 6.04 0.40
N ASP A 111 13.85 5.96 -0.93
CA ASP A 111 13.85 7.13 -1.81
C ASP A 111 12.45 7.75 -1.94
N TYR A 112 11.40 6.94 -1.79
CA TYR A 112 10.00 7.36 -1.98
C TYR A 112 9.01 6.72 -1.01
N SER A 113 9.46 5.91 -0.05
CA SER A 113 8.58 5.27 0.93
C SER A 113 9.15 5.37 2.34
N ASP A 114 8.27 5.67 3.29
CA ASP A 114 8.59 5.66 4.71
C ASP A 114 8.57 4.22 5.22
N CYS A 115 9.75 3.67 5.50
CA CYS A 115 9.92 2.29 5.96
C CYS A 115 9.72 2.16 7.47
N ILE A 116 8.46 2.16 7.91
CA ILE A 116 8.04 2.14 9.32
C ILE A 116 7.25 0.87 9.68
N HIS A 117 7.19 0.54 10.98
CA HIS A 117 6.45 -0.63 11.46
C HIS A 117 4.92 -0.43 11.39
N GLU A 118 4.45 0.72 11.86
CA GLU A 118 3.03 1.10 11.83
C GLU A 118 2.91 2.57 11.43
N ALA A 119 1.96 2.86 10.54
CA ALA A 119 1.65 4.23 10.16
C ALA A 119 0.86 4.93 11.25
N ILE A 120 1.34 6.10 11.70
CA ILE A 120 0.61 6.95 12.65
C ILE A 120 -0.57 7.59 11.89
N LYS A 121 -1.78 7.04 12.07
CA LYS A 121 -3.08 7.57 11.60
C LYS A 121 -3.01 8.41 10.31
N THR A 122 -2.65 7.81 9.18
CA THR A 122 -2.49 8.57 7.92
C THR A 122 -3.77 8.68 7.10
N ASN A 123 -4.82 7.93 7.46
CA ASN A 123 -6.02 7.81 6.63
C ASN A 123 -7.29 8.31 7.36
N TYR A 124 -7.30 9.59 7.73
CA TYR A 124 -8.51 10.26 8.23
C TYR A 124 -8.58 11.69 7.71
N CYS A 125 -9.80 12.21 7.59
CA CYS A 125 -10.04 13.61 7.25
C CYS A 125 -10.36 14.40 8.52
N THR A 126 -9.79 15.60 8.65
CA THR A 126 -10.23 16.61 9.63
C THR A 126 -11.29 17.55 9.07
N LYS A 127 -11.47 17.53 7.73
CA LYS A 127 -12.38 18.42 6.98
C LYS A 127 -13.57 17.66 6.40
N PRO A 128 -14.66 18.36 6.01
CA PRO A 128 -15.79 17.75 5.31
C PRO A 128 -15.33 16.96 4.08
N GLN A 129 -15.83 15.73 3.95
CA GLN A 129 -15.43 14.81 2.90
C GLN A 129 -16.19 15.10 1.60
N LYS A 130 -15.49 15.00 0.47
CA LYS A 130 -16.09 14.91 -0.86
C LYS A 130 -15.58 13.65 -1.56
N SER A 131 -16.49 12.93 -2.21
CA SER A 131 -16.13 11.82 -3.09
C SER A 131 -15.61 12.37 -4.41
N TYR A 132 -14.49 11.84 -4.89
CA TYR A 132 -14.08 12.09 -6.27
C TYR A 132 -14.99 11.30 -7.21
N LEU A 133 -16.08 11.92 -7.67
CA LEU A 133 -16.83 11.41 -8.80
C LEU A 133 -15.98 11.66 -10.04
N VAL A 134 -15.52 10.59 -10.68
CA VAL A 134 -14.86 10.61 -11.99
C VAL A 134 -15.83 11.26 -12.99
N GLY A 135 -15.75 12.59 -13.13
CA GLY A 135 -16.75 13.36 -13.88
C GLY A 135 -16.41 14.84 -14.12
N PHE A 136 -15.27 15.33 -13.66
CA PHE A 136 -14.69 16.61 -14.08
C PHE A 136 -13.23 16.37 -14.49
N SER A 137 -13.05 15.73 -15.65
CA SER A 137 -11.91 16.02 -16.50
C SER A 137 -12.35 17.13 -17.44
N VAL A 138 -11.56 18.19 -17.56
CA VAL A 138 -11.56 19.05 -18.75
C VAL A 138 -11.36 18.19 -19.99
#